data_AF-A0A930HNP0-F1
#
_entry.id   AF-A0A930HNP0-F1
#
_cell.length_a   1.000
_cell.length_b   1.000
_cell.length_c   1.000
_cell.angle_alpha   90.00
_cell.angle_beta   90.00
_cell.angle_gamma   90.00
#
_symmetry.space_group_name_H-M   'P 1'
#
loop_
_entity.id
_entity.type
_entity.pdbx_description
1 polymer ?
#
loop_
_entity_poly.entity_id
_entity_poly.type
_entity_poly.pdbx_seq_one_letter_code
_entity_poly.pdbx_strand_id
1 'polypeptide(L)'
;MKTIINSLIELVDISDNKNRIELYKEMFQKLRNETEEEQYQLMKLFYSNLCGLLAHSEMKRNEYDKLKLLLEHFQNTYPSHEEP
;
A
#
# COMPACT_ATOMS: atom_id res chain seq x y z
N MET A 1 -9.17 4.79 6.64
CA MET A 1 -8.62 5.41 5.41
C MET A 1 -7.61 6.53 5.54
N LYS A 2 -7.86 7.60 6.31
CA LYS A 2 -6.87 8.69 6.47
C LYS A 2 -5.47 8.17 6.86
N THR A 3 -5.43 7.13 7.70
CA THR A 3 -4.21 6.41 8.11
C THR A 3 -3.50 5.69 6.96
N ILE A 4 -4.22 5.03 6.04
CA ILE A 4 -3.62 4.34 4.87
C ILE A 4 -3.00 5.36 3.92
N ILE A 5 -3.75 6.42 3.59
CA ILE A 5 -3.27 7.49 2.70
C ILE A 5 -2.02 8.16 3.28
N ASN A 6 -2.02 8.49 4.57
CA ASN A 6 -0.86 9.07 5.23
C ASN A 6 0.34 8.12 5.22
N SER A 7 0.14 6.83 5.48
CA SER A 7 1.20 5.84 5.42
C SER A 7 1.80 5.71 4.01
N LEU A 8 0.99 5.80 2.95
CA LEU A 8 1.50 5.83 1.57
C LEU A 8 2.33 7.09 1.28
N ILE A 9 1.91 8.25 1.79
CA ILE A 9 2.68 9.50 1.64
C ILE A 9 4.03 9.38 2.37
N GLU A 10 4.05 8.84 3.59
CA GLU A 10 5.31 8.63 4.30
C GLU A 10 6.22 7.62 3.60
N LEU A 11 5.66 6.57 2.98
CA LEU A 11 6.41 5.61 2.17
C LEU A 11 7.07 6.26 0.96
N VAL A 12 6.42 7.26 0.34
CA VAL A 12 7.02 8.07 -0.75
C VAL A 12 8.27 8.81 -0.28
N ASP A 13 8.25 9.34 0.95
CA ASP A 13 9.35 10.16 1.48
C ASP A 13 10.55 9.32 1.93
N ILE A 14 10.34 8.08 2.35
CA ILE A 14 11.41 7.21 2.90
C ILE A 14 11.95 6.17 1.92
N SER A 15 11.22 5.87 0.86
CA SER A 15 11.66 4.93 -0.17
C SER A 15 12.74 5.54 -1.05
N ASP A 16 13.71 4.73 -1.46
CA ASP A 16 14.76 5.12 -2.41
C ASP A 16 14.64 4.41 -3.77
N ASN A 17 13.59 3.61 -3.94
CA ASN A 17 13.31 2.91 -5.20
C ASN A 17 12.26 3.67 -5.99
N LYS A 18 12.67 4.17 -7.17
CA LYS A 18 11.80 4.97 -8.05
C LYS A 18 10.47 4.28 -8.38
N ASN A 19 10.48 2.99 -8.67
CA ASN A 19 9.26 2.26 -9.04
C ASN A 19 8.32 2.10 -7.83
N ARG A 20 8.87 1.87 -6.63
CA ARG A 20 8.05 1.82 -5.41
C ARG A 20 7.48 3.19 -5.05
N ILE A 21 8.28 4.26 -5.18
CA ILE A 21 7.82 5.64 -4.99
C ILE A 21 6.64 5.96 -5.92
N GLU A 22 6.75 5.62 -7.20
CA GLU A 22 5.67 5.84 -8.18
C GLU A 22 4.42 5.04 -7.81
N LEU A 23 4.57 3.77 -7.43
CA LEU A 23 3.47 2.93 -6.96
C LEU A 23 2.75 3.53 -5.74
N TYR A 24 3.49 3.97 -4.71
CA TYR A 24 2.91 4.59 -3.52
C TYR A 24 2.18 5.90 -3.88
N LYS A 25 2.75 6.71 -4.77
CA LYS A 25 2.14 7.96 -5.25
C LYS A 25 0.81 7.74 -5.94
N GLU A 26 0.80 6.84 -6.91
CA GLU A 26 -0.42 6.50 -7.64
C GLU A 26 -1.50 5.97 -6.71
N MET A 27 -1.12 5.12 -5.76
CA MET A 27 -2.09 4.48 -4.87
C MET A 27 -2.76 5.51 -3.94
N PHE A 28 -2.02 6.42 -3.33
CA PHE A 28 -2.65 7.41 -2.45
C PHE A 28 -3.54 8.39 -3.24
N GLN A 29 -3.18 8.69 -4.49
CA GLN A 29 -4.00 9.54 -5.37
C GLN A 29 -5.32 8.87 -5.73
N LYS A 30 -5.27 7.58 -6.11
CA LYS A 30 -6.47 6.79 -6.40
C LYS A 30 -7.37 6.71 -5.16
N LEU A 31 -6.83 6.29 -4.01
CA LEU A 31 -7.61 6.14 -2.78
C LEU A 31 -8.30 7.43 -2.27
N ARG A 32 -7.84 8.62 -2.67
CA ARG A 32 -8.43 9.89 -2.24
C ARG A 32 -9.82 10.16 -2.82
N ASN A 33 -10.16 9.55 -3.96
CA ASN A 33 -11.34 9.94 -4.75
C ASN A 33 -12.39 8.83 -4.86
N GLU A 34 -12.23 7.73 -4.14
CA GLU A 34 -12.92 6.46 -4.44
C GLU A 34 -13.79 5.99 -3.26
N THR A 35 -14.81 5.19 -3.53
CA THR A 35 -15.69 4.59 -2.52
C THR A 35 -14.99 3.51 -1.69
N GLU A 36 -15.56 3.09 -0.56
CA GLU A 36 -14.96 2.05 0.30
C GLU A 36 -14.75 0.71 -0.41
N GLU A 37 -15.67 0.32 -1.30
CA GLU A 37 -15.56 -0.93 -2.07
C GLU A 37 -14.47 -0.85 -3.14
N GLU A 38 -14.36 0.29 -3.84
CA GLU A 38 -13.28 0.55 -4.78
C GLU A 38 -11.92 0.61 -4.08
N GLN A 39 -11.84 1.15 -2.86
CA GLN A 39 -10.62 1.20 -2.06
C GLN A 39 -10.08 -0.20 -1.74
N TYR A 40 -10.95 -1.16 -1.43
CA TYR A 40 -10.52 -2.55 -1.18
C TYR A 40 -9.88 -3.17 -2.44
N GLN A 41 -10.50 -3.00 -3.60
CA GLN A 41 -9.97 -3.50 -4.88
C GLN A 41 -8.66 -2.81 -5.25
N LEU A 42 -8.55 -1.50 -5.04
CA LEU A 42 -7.32 -0.74 -5.26
C LEU A 42 -6.18 -1.24 -4.38
N MET A 43 -6.45 -1.57 -3.12
CA MET A 43 -5.44 -2.11 -2.21
C MET A 43 -5.02 -3.55 -2.54
N LYS A 44 -5.92 -4.38 -3.10
CA LYS A 44 -5.52 -5.66 -3.69
C LYS A 44 -4.57 -5.47 -4.88
N LEU A 45 -4.89 -4.53 -5.77
CA LEU A 45 -4.04 -4.20 -6.92
C LEU A 45 -2.68 -3.65 -6.47
N PHE A 46 -2.68 -2.77 -5.46
CA PHE A 46 -1.46 -2.27 -4.82
C PHE A 46 -0.55 -3.40 -4.36
N TYR A 47 -1.11 -4.35 -3.60
CA TYR A 47 -0.35 -5.48 -3.05
C TYR A 47 0.24 -6.35 -4.16
N SER A 48 -0.54 -6.66 -5.21
CA SER A 48 -0.06 -7.44 -6.36
C SER A 48 1.13 -6.76 -7.05
N ASN A 49 1.01 -5.46 -7.37
CA ASN A 49 2.07 -4.70 -8.02
C ASN A 49 3.33 -4.61 -7.13
N LEU A 50 3.14 -4.41 -5.82
CA LEU A 50 4.24 -4.32 -4.87
C LEU A 50 5.03 -5.63 -4.78
N CYS A 51 4.35 -6.78 -4.74
CA CYS A 51 5.00 -8.09 -4.77
C CYS A 51 5.89 -8.27 -6.01
N GLY A 52 5.40 -7.83 -7.19
CA GLY A 52 6.20 -7.82 -8.41
C GLY A 52 7.46 -6.96 -8.30
N LEU A 53 7.36 -5.76 -7.70
CA LEU A 53 8.53 -4.90 -7.47
C LEU A 53 9.52 -5.51 -6.48
N LEU A 54 9.04 -6.15 -5.41
CA LEU A 54 9.88 -6.77 -4.38
C LEU A 54 10.61 -8.01 -4.89
N ALA A 55 10.07 -8.73 -5.87
CA ALA A 55 10.76 -9.84 -6.51
C ALA A 55 12.05 -9.40 -7.25
N HIS A 56 12.19 -8.10 -7.54
CA HIS A 56 13.29 -7.54 -8.32
C HIS A 56 14.05 -6.42 -7.60
N SER A 57 13.80 -6.17 -6.32
CA SER A 57 14.46 -5.08 -5.60
C SER A 57 14.57 -5.31 -4.10
N GLU A 58 15.66 -4.79 -3.51
CA GLU A 58 15.81 -4.74 -2.06
C GLU A 58 15.01 -3.59 -1.44
N MET A 59 14.59 -3.77 -0.20
CA MET A 59 13.84 -2.78 0.58
C MET A 59 14.60 -2.46 1.87
N LYS A 60 14.74 -1.17 2.17
CA LYS A 60 15.36 -0.72 3.41
C LYS A 60 14.46 -1.06 4.61
N ARG A 61 15.09 -1.30 5.76
CA ARG A 61 14.37 -1.67 6.99
C ARG A 61 13.29 -0.65 7.38
N ASN A 62 13.59 0.65 7.33
CA ASN A 62 12.62 1.70 7.67
C ASN A 62 11.40 1.69 6.72
N GLU A 63 11.63 1.49 5.42
CA GLU A 63 10.55 1.34 4.44
C GLU A 63 9.73 0.07 4.72
N TYR A 64 10.40 -1.04 5.00
CA TYR A 64 9.76 -2.31 5.35
C TYR A 64 8.87 -2.19 6.59
N ASP A 65 9.39 -1.62 7.67
CA ASP A 65 8.65 -1.48 8.93
C ASP A 65 7.37 -0.65 8.74
N LYS A 66 7.45 0.43 7.95
CA LYS A 66 6.30 1.26 7.63
C LYS A 66 5.31 0.55 6.71
N LEU A 67 5.81 -0.16 5.69
CA LEU A 67 4.98 -0.95 4.78
C LEU A 67 4.21 -2.03 5.54
N LYS A 68 4.89 -2.74 6.45
CA LYS A 68 4.27 -3.77 7.29
C LYS A 68 3.09 -3.21 8.08
N LEU A 69 3.27 -2.06 8.73
CA LEU A 69 2.19 -1.39 9.46
C LEU A 69 1.01 -1.00 8.56
N LEU A 70 1.29 -0.55 7.32
CA LEU A 70 0.25 -0.25 6.34
C LEU A 70 -0.55 -1.52 5.98
N LEU A 71 0.13 -2.64 5.71
CA LEU A 71 -0.52 -3.90 5.35
C LEU A 71 -1.34 -4.47 6.50
N GLU A 72 -0.83 -4.43 7.73
CA GLU A 72 -1.55 -4.84 8.94
C GLU A 72 -2.81 -3.97 9.15
N HIS A 73 -2.69 -2.65 8.98
CA HIS A 73 -3.84 -1.76 9.09
C HIS A 73 -4.89 -2.03 8.02
N PHE A 74 -4.46 -2.31 6.79
CA PHE A 74 -5.37 -2.70 5.71
C PHE A 74 -6.11 -4.01 6.03
N GLN A 75 -5.39 -5.05 6.45
CA GLN A 75 -5.96 -6.35 6.82
C GLN A 75 -6.96 -6.23 7.98
N ASN A 76 -6.68 -5.38 8.97
CA ASN A 76 -7.61 -5.14 10.09
C ASN A 76 -8.83 -4.32 9.68
N THR A 77 -8.72 -3.47 8.67
CA THR A 77 -9.83 -2.65 8.16
C THR A 77 -10.77 -3.44 7.27
N TYR A 78 -10.20 -4.32 6.44
CA TYR A 78 -10.92 -5.20 5.53
C TYR A 78 -10.55 -6.65 5.83
N PRO A 79 -10.98 -7.19 6.98
CA PRO A 79 -10.78 -8.61 7.26
C PRO A 79 -11.39 -9.37 6.09
N SER A 80 -10.61 -10.28 5.51
CA SER A 80 -11.14 -11.20 4.51
C SER A 80 -12.38 -11.85 5.12
N HIS A 81 -13.56 -11.50 4.60
CA HIS A 81 -14.68 -12.41 4.65
C HIS A 81 -14.18 -13.64 3.90
N GLU A 82 -13.71 -14.64 4.64
CA GLU A 82 -13.75 -16.00 4.14
C GLU A 82 -15.21 -16.19 3.74
N GLU A 83 -15.50 -16.10 2.43
CA GLU A 83 -16.78 -16.57 1.93
C GLU A 83 -16.89 -18.04 2.34
N PRO A 84 -18.01 -18.46 2.95
CA PRO A 84 -18.22 -19.82 3.41
C PRO A 84 -18.18 -20.84 2.27
#